data_AF-A0A9D2KET3-F1
#
_entry.id   AF-A0A9D2KET3-F1
#
_cell.length_a   1.000
_cell.length_b   1.000
_cell.length_c   1.000
_cell.angle_alpha   90.00
_cell.angle_beta   90.00
_cell.angle_gamma   90.00
#
_symmetry.space_group_name_H-M   'P 1'
#
loop_
_entity.id
_entity.type
_entity.pdbx_description
1 polymer ?
#
loop_
_entity_poly.entity_id
_entity_poly.type
_entity_poly.pdbx_seq_one_letter_code
_entity_poly.pdbx_strand_id
1 'polypeptide(L)'
;MKTQTLSAAEKRAYPVAVVGGGIAGYTAALALKNLNIDYIWLGRKPFGDKLLLAEYVRNFPALVGDGKTFAARLTEQAEKEGLLFTEARIDGIYAGDREFMLTENGETLSARAVILCTGVETAGSCKGEADFVGRGVSYCAVCDGALYRGKTIACVLSSKEFEAEAEYLAGFAERVYAFCLYKDPAFHASNIGIAEGVPSAVEGDLRVKALLAGERRYAVDGVFFLKNSTPPSALVGGLKAENGAVVVDRRMATNLQGLFAAGDVTGRPYQYVKAAGEGLVAAYSASEYLRSLEK
;
A
#
# COMPACT_ATOMS: atom_id res chain seq x y z
N MET A 1 -11.73 -14.73 9.45
CA MET A 1 -10.53 -14.92 10.29
C MET A 1 -10.55 -13.93 11.43
N LYS A 2 -9.76 -14.14 12.49
CA LYS A 2 -9.60 -13.10 13.51
C LYS A 2 -8.88 -11.89 12.93
N THR A 3 -9.49 -10.71 13.10
CA THR A 3 -8.89 -9.42 12.77
C THR A 3 -8.76 -8.57 14.03
N GLN A 4 -7.80 -7.66 14.05
CA GLN A 4 -7.63 -6.64 15.08
C GLN A 4 -7.22 -5.31 14.42
N THR A 5 -7.42 -4.18 15.09
CA THR A 5 -6.83 -2.90 14.66
C THR A 5 -5.38 -2.81 15.11
N LEU A 6 -4.60 -1.91 14.50
CA LEU A 6 -3.24 -1.63 14.99
C LEU A 6 -3.27 -1.17 16.46
N SER A 7 -4.22 -0.31 16.84
CA SER A 7 -4.37 0.17 18.23
C SER A 7 -4.65 -0.92 19.25
N ALA A 8 -5.25 -2.04 18.83
CA ALA A 8 -5.54 -3.20 19.67
C ALA A 8 -4.40 -4.22 19.71
N ALA A 9 -3.33 -4.03 18.94
CA ALA A 9 -2.19 -4.94 18.94
C ALA A 9 -1.43 -4.87 20.29
N GLU A 10 -1.19 -6.04 20.89
CA GLU A 10 -0.54 -6.16 22.21
C GLU A 10 0.92 -5.67 22.22
N LYS A 11 1.59 -5.68 21.07
CA LYS A 11 3.01 -5.29 20.93
C LYS A 11 3.13 -4.13 19.95
N ARG A 12 4.18 -3.32 20.15
CA ARG A 12 4.59 -2.23 19.24
C ARG A 12 5.95 -2.48 18.58
N ALA A 13 6.53 -3.65 18.81
CA ALA A 13 7.81 -4.08 18.25
C ALA A 13 7.72 -5.55 17.86
N TYR A 14 8.13 -5.87 16.63
CA TYR A 14 8.06 -7.23 16.09
C TYR A 14 9.39 -7.62 15.41
N PRO A 15 9.79 -8.90 15.44
CA PRO A 15 10.88 -9.37 14.61
C PRO A 15 10.61 -9.14 13.11
N VAL A 16 9.38 -9.40 12.65
CA VAL A 16 9.00 -9.18 11.24
C VAL A 16 7.64 -8.49 11.13
N ALA A 17 7.55 -7.45 10.29
CA ALA A 17 6.28 -6.92 9.82
C ALA A 17 6.01 -7.35 8.37
N VAL A 18 4.85 -7.94 8.12
CA VAL A 18 4.37 -8.31 6.78
C VAL A 18 3.32 -7.29 6.35
N VAL A 19 3.63 -6.47 5.35
CA VAL A 19 2.81 -5.33 4.94
C VAL A 19 2.06 -5.66 3.64
N GLY A 20 0.82 -6.11 3.76
CA GLY A 20 -0.10 -6.39 2.65
C GLY A 20 -0.95 -7.63 2.90
N GLY A 21 -2.26 -7.52 2.69
CA GLY A 21 -3.24 -8.60 2.95
C GLY A 21 -3.43 -9.62 1.82
N GLY A 22 -2.67 -9.54 0.73
CA GLY A 22 -2.80 -10.45 -0.41
C GLY A 22 -2.18 -11.84 -0.19
N ILE A 23 -2.14 -12.64 -1.26
CA ILE A 23 -1.59 -14.02 -1.25
C ILE A 23 -0.14 -14.08 -0.77
N ALA A 24 0.70 -13.12 -1.18
CA ALA A 24 2.09 -13.02 -0.74
C ALA A 24 2.20 -12.82 0.76
N GLY A 25 1.41 -11.88 1.32
CA GLY A 25 1.38 -11.60 2.75
C GLY A 25 0.87 -12.78 3.58
N TYR A 26 -0.22 -13.42 3.13
CA TYR A 26 -0.72 -14.65 3.75
C TYR A 26 0.35 -15.74 3.81
N THR A 27 1.04 -15.99 2.69
CA THR A 27 2.05 -17.05 2.62
C THR A 27 3.27 -16.72 3.49
N ALA A 28 3.69 -15.45 3.52
CA ALA A 28 4.77 -15.00 4.39
C ALA A 28 4.41 -15.16 5.87
N ALA A 29 3.21 -14.74 6.28
CA ALA A 29 2.71 -14.88 7.66
C ALA A 29 2.66 -16.35 8.10
N LEU A 30 2.12 -17.24 7.25
CA LEU A 30 2.09 -18.68 7.52
C LEU A 30 3.50 -19.27 7.64
N ALA A 31 4.42 -18.88 6.76
CA ALA A 31 5.80 -19.34 6.81
C ALA A 31 6.53 -18.87 8.09
N LEU A 32 6.37 -17.60 8.48
CA LEU A 32 6.93 -17.06 9.72
C LEU A 32 6.38 -17.78 10.96
N LYS A 33 5.07 -18.08 10.98
CA LYS A 33 4.45 -18.91 12.02
C LYS A 33 5.10 -20.28 12.12
N ASN A 34 5.29 -20.97 10.98
CA ASN A 34 5.92 -22.29 10.94
C ASN A 34 7.39 -22.27 11.38
N LEU A 35 8.07 -21.14 11.18
CA LEU A 35 9.43 -20.89 11.67
C LEU A 35 9.49 -20.48 13.14
N ASN A 36 8.34 -20.38 13.83
CA ASN A 36 8.20 -19.91 15.20
C ASN A 36 8.81 -18.51 15.42
N ILE A 37 8.67 -17.64 14.42
CA ILE A 37 9.10 -16.24 14.48
C ILE A 37 7.87 -15.40 14.79
N ASP A 38 8.00 -14.49 15.76
CA ASP A 38 6.94 -13.53 16.06
C ASP A 38 6.82 -12.49 14.94
N TYR A 39 5.59 -12.15 14.55
CA TYR A 39 5.34 -11.25 13.42
C TYR A 39 4.02 -10.50 13.59
N ILE A 40 3.89 -9.41 12.84
CA ILE A 40 2.62 -8.72 12.62
C ILE A 40 2.28 -8.74 11.14
N TRP A 41 1.08 -9.24 10.79
CA TRP A 41 0.57 -9.23 9.43
C TRP A 41 -0.47 -8.13 9.27
N LEU A 42 -0.14 -7.12 8.47
CA LEU A 42 -0.85 -5.85 8.37
C LEU A 42 -1.41 -5.63 6.98
N GLY A 43 -2.55 -4.96 6.89
CA GLY A 43 -3.07 -4.40 5.64
C GLY A 43 -4.50 -3.90 5.78
N ARG A 44 -5.02 -3.20 4.77
CA ARG A 44 -6.39 -2.63 4.84
C ARG A 44 -7.47 -3.69 5.05
N LYS A 45 -7.30 -4.83 4.35
CA LYS A 45 -8.15 -6.01 4.49
C LYS A 45 -7.42 -7.26 3.99
N PRO A 46 -7.75 -8.44 4.52
CA PRO A 46 -7.21 -9.67 4.00
C PRO A 46 -7.84 -10.01 2.63
N PHE A 47 -7.06 -10.66 1.77
CA PHE A 47 -7.50 -11.21 0.49
C PHE A 47 -8.22 -10.18 -0.42
N GLY A 48 -7.58 -9.01 -0.57
CA GLY A 48 -8.15 -7.77 -1.13
C GLY A 48 -8.85 -7.85 -2.49
N ASP A 49 -9.37 -6.70 -2.93
CA ASP A 49 -10.42 -6.61 -3.98
C ASP A 49 -10.07 -7.28 -5.30
N LYS A 50 -8.79 -7.25 -5.69
CA LYS A 50 -8.32 -7.89 -6.93
C LYS A 50 -8.64 -9.38 -6.98
N LEU A 51 -8.53 -10.07 -5.84
CA LEU A 51 -8.90 -11.47 -5.78
C LEU A 51 -10.42 -11.64 -5.92
N LEU A 52 -11.20 -10.85 -5.18
CA LEU A 52 -12.67 -10.94 -5.15
C LEU A 52 -13.33 -10.67 -6.51
N LEU A 53 -12.67 -9.87 -7.36
CA LEU A 53 -13.12 -9.54 -8.71
C LEU A 53 -12.81 -10.63 -9.75
N ALA A 54 -11.97 -11.63 -9.43
CA ALA A 54 -11.63 -12.68 -10.37
C ALA A 54 -12.85 -13.56 -10.67
N GLU A 55 -13.34 -13.54 -11.91
CA GLU A 55 -14.49 -14.37 -12.32
C GLU A 55 -14.16 -15.86 -12.29
N TYR A 56 -12.93 -16.23 -12.62
CA TYR A 56 -12.50 -17.61 -12.63
C TYR A 56 -10.99 -17.77 -12.44
N VAL A 57 -10.62 -18.61 -11.48
CA VAL A 57 -9.24 -18.98 -11.12
C VAL A 57 -9.05 -20.46 -11.41
N ARG A 58 -8.11 -20.76 -12.32
CA ARG A 58 -7.77 -22.14 -12.74
C ARG A 58 -6.26 -22.42 -12.77
N ASN A 59 -5.46 -21.40 -12.50
CA ASN A 59 -4.00 -21.38 -12.59
C ASN A 59 -3.33 -21.39 -11.20
N PHE A 60 -4.09 -21.75 -10.16
CA PHE A 60 -3.55 -22.05 -8.83
C PHE A 60 -3.73 -23.55 -8.57
N PRO A 61 -2.66 -24.33 -8.40
CA PRO A 61 -2.76 -25.79 -8.27
C PRO A 61 -3.76 -26.23 -7.19
N ALA A 62 -4.52 -27.27 -7.50
CA ALA A 62 -5.57 -27.84 -6.63
C ALA A 62 -6.72 -26.88 -6.27
N LEU A 63 -6.81 -25.71 -6.91
CA LEU A 63 -7.90 -24.77 -6.74
C LEU A 63 -8.55 -24.41 -8.08
N VAL A 64 -9.87 -24.61 -8.14
CA VAL A 64 -10.71 -24.20 -9.26
C VAL A 64 -11.95 -23.53 -8.69
N GLY A 65 -12.32 -22.35 -9.21
CA GLY A 65 -13.49 -21.60 -8.77
C GLY A 65 -13.36 -20.11 -9.08
N ASP A 66 -14.30 -19.30 -8.59
CA ASP A 66 -14.20 -17.85 -8.67
C ASP A 66 -13.31 -17.28 -7.54
N GLY A 67 -13.02 -15.99 -7.64
CA GLY A 67 -12.23 -15.25 -6.67
C GLY A 67 -12.82 -15.25 -5.26
N LYS A 68 -14.15 -15.22 -5.15
CA LYS A 68 -14.86 -15.27 -3.86
C LYS A 68 -14.66 -16.62 -3.17
N THR A 69 -14.80 -17.72 -3.92
CA THR A 69 -14.53 -19.08 -3.43
C THR A 69 -13.08 -19.22 -3.00
N PHE A 70 -12.14 -18.65 -3.76
CA PHE A 70 -10.73 -18.63 -3.36
C PHE A 70 -10.53 -17.87 -2.04
N ALA A 71 -11.02 -16.63 -1.93
CA ALA A 71 -10.89 -15.83 -0.72
C ALA A 71 -11.51 -16.52 0.51
N ALA A 72 -12.66 -17.19 0.34
CA ALA A 72 -13.31 -17.95 1.39
C ALA A 72 -12.45 -19.12 1.89
N ARG A 73 -11.87 -19.91 0.97
CA ARG A 73 -10.97 -21.03 1.32
C ARG A 73 -9.69 -20.56 2.02
N LEU A 74 -9.11 -19.45 1.57
CA LEU A 74 -7.96 -18.85 2.23
C LEU A 74 -8.29 -18.34 3.64
N THR A 75 -9.49 -17.78 3.82
CA THR A 75 -9.98 -17.34 5.13
C THR A 75 -10.15 -18.52 6.07
N GLU A 76 -10.79 -19.60 5.61
CA GLU A 76 -10.93 -20.84 6.39
C GLU A 76 -9.57 -21.42 6.77
N GLN A 77 -8.62 -21.43 5.83
CA GLN A 77 -7.26 -21.90 6.11
C GLN A 77 -6.55 -21.01 7.13
N ALA A 78 -6.61 -19.68 6.97
CA ALA A 78 -6.03 -18.72 7.93
C ALA A 78 -6.60 -18.92 9.35
N GLU A 79 -7.90 -19.21 9.48
CA GLU A 79 -8.56 -19.50 10.74
C GLU A 79 -8.07 -20.79 11.38
N LYS A 80 -8.04 -21.88 10.62
CA LYS A 80 -7.55 -23.18 11.09
C LYS A 80 -6.09 -23.12 11.51
N GLU A 81 -5.28 -22.40 10.74
CA GLU A 81 -3.89 -22.14 11.05
C GLU A 81 -3.71 -21.08 12.14
N GLY A 82 -4.78 -20.48 12.67
CA GLY A 82 -4.72 -19.48 13.75
C GLY A 82 -3.84 -18.27 13.40
N LEU A 83 -3.92 -17.78 12.16
CA LEU A 83 -3.28 -16.53 11.75
C LEU A 83 -4.15 -15.35 12.22
N LEU A 84 -3.50 -14.29 12.69
CA LEU A 84 -4.13 -13.04 13.09
C LEU A 84 -3.79 -11.96 12.07
N PHE A 85 -4.81 -11.33 11.51
CA PHE A 85 -4.64 -10.21 10.59
C PHE A 85 -4.85 -8.89 11.34
N THR A 86 -4.00 -7.91 11.10
CA THR A 86 -4.13 -6.57 11.67
C THR A 86 -4.59 -5.62 10.57
N GLU A 87 -5.80 -5.09 10.72
CA GLU A 87 -6.36 -4.06 9.85
C GLU A 87 -5.60 -2.76 10.08
N ALA A 88 -4.75 -2.42 9.11
CA ALA A 88 -3.96 -1.19 9.13
C ALA A 88 -3.56 -0.71 7.73
N ARG A 89 -3.57 0.60 7.49
CA ARG A 89 -2.98 1.23 6.29
C ARG A 89 -1.63 1.85 6.66
N ILE A 90 -0.54 1.19 6.27
CA ILE A 90 0.79 1.76 6.47
C ILE A 90 0.99 2.93 5.50
N ASP A 91 1.21 4.11 6.05
CA ASP A 91 1.42 5.37 5.33
C ASP A 91 2.89 5.62 5.00
N GLY A 92 3.80 5.03 5.78
CA GLY A 92 5.24 5.20 5.62
C GLY A 92 6.03 4.13 6.36
N ILE A 93 7.21 3.80 5.81
CA ILE A 93 8.19 2.90 6.41
C ILE A 93 9.55 3.60 6.35
N TYR A 94 10.12 3.83 7.52
CA TYR A 94 11.37 4.56 7.71
C TYR A 94 12.45 3.59 8.19
N ALA A 95 13.50 3.43 7.39
CA ALA A 95 14.64 2.59 7.75
C ALA A 95 15.52 3.32 8.78
N GLY A 96 15.76 2.68 9.92
CA GLY A 96 16.79 3.05 10.89
C GLY A 96 17.99 2.11 10.84
N ASP A 97 18.89 2.22 11.82
CA ASP A 97 20.15 1.45 11.82
C ASP A 97 19.96 -0.06 11.98
N ARG A 98 18.94 -0.50 12.73
CA ARG A 98 18.69 -1.92 13.05
C ARG A 98 17.23 -2.33 12.95
N GLU A 99 16.34 -1.38 12.74
CA GLU A 99 14.89 -1.56 12.73
C GLU A 99 14.23 -0.58 11.76
N PHE A 100 13.03 -0.92 11.34
CA PHE A 100 12.14 -0.08 10.55
C PHE A 100 11.04 0.46 11.45
N MET A 101 10.71 1.74 11.30
CA MET A 101 9.52 2.34 11.88
C MET A 101 8.42 2.39 10.82
N LEU A 102 7.27 1.78 11.09
CA LEU A 102 6.09 1.84 10.23
C LEU A 102 5.07 2.76 10.87
N THR A 103 4.43 3.60 10.07
CA THR A 103 3.46 4.60 10.54
C THR A 103 2.08 4.36 9.93
N GLU A 104 1.03 4.51 10.73
CA GLU A 104 -0.37 4.53 10.30
C GLU A 104 -1.07 5.66 11.05
N ASN A 105 -1.66 6.63 10.35
CA ASN A 105 -2.51 7.68 10.95
C ASN A 105 -1.89 8.37 12.19
N GLY A 106 -0.56 8.48 12.24
CA GLY A 106 0.19 9.05 13.38
C GLY A 106 0.55 8.04 14.49
N GLU A 107 -0.01 6.84 14.50
CA GLU A 107 0.50 5.72 15.29
C GLU A 107 1.75 5.12 14.66
N THR A 108 2.60 4.50 15.49
CA THR A 108 3.85 3.89 15.04
C THR A 108 4.01 2.48 15.60
N LEU A 109 4.68 1.63 14.83
CA LEU A 109 5.19 0.32 15.26
C LEU A 109 6.60 0.12 14.70
N SER A 110 7.39 -0.72 15.36
CA SER A 110 8.76 -1.05 14.94
C SER A 110 8.86 -2.50 14.49
N ALA A 111 9.73 -2.76 13.51
CA ALA A 111 10.07 -4.12 13.11
C ALA A 111 11.54 -4.26 12.70
N ARG A 112 12.22 -5.34 13.11
CA ARG A 112 13.61 -5.60 12.72
C ARG A 112 13.75 -5.93 11.23
N ALA A 113 12.77 -6.63 10.67
CA ALA A 113 12.65 -6.90 9.24
C ALA A 113 11.26 -6.56 8.72
N VAL A 114 11.17 -6.21 7.45
CA VAL A 114 9.89 -5.88 6.78
C VAL A 114 9.77 -6.71 5.50
N ILE A 115 8.60 -7.29 5.28
CA ILE A 115 8.23 -7.96 4.02
C ILE A 115 7.11 -7.16 3.37
N LEU A 116 7.44 -6.44 2.29
CA LEU A 116 6.51 -5.63 1.53
C LEU A 116 5.71 -6.50 0.56
N CYS A 117 4.40 -6.58 0.78
CA CYS A 117 3.42 -7.40 0.04
C CYS A 117 2.24 -6.55 -0.46
N THR A 118 2.45 -5.25 -0.72
CA THR A 118 1.39 -4.26 -1.04
C THR A 118 0.75 -4.46 -2.41
N GLY A 119 1.28 -5.38 -3.22
CA GLY A 119 0.82 -5.59 -4.59
C GLY A 119 1.07 -4.36 -5.46
N VAL A 120 0.27 -4.23 -6.52
CA VAL A 120 0.27 -3.06 -7.41
C VAL A 120 -1.12 -2.45 -7.43
N GLU A 121 -1.26 -1.15 -7.61
CA GLU A 121 -2.54 -0.49 -7.91
C GLU A 121 -2.35 0.36 -9.17
N THR A 122 -3.23 0.17 -10.15
CA THR A 122 -3.17 0.90 -11.43
C THR A 122 -4.30 1.92 -11.56
N ALA A 123 -5.33 1.82 -10.71
CA ALA A 123 -6.47 2.72 -10.74
C ALA A 123 -6.02 4.19 -10.58
N GLY A 124 -6.40 5.04 -11.53
CA GLY A 124 -6.15 6.48 -11.46
C GLY A 124 -4.68 6.90 -11.58
N SER A 125 -3.80 6.02 -12.08
CA SER A 125 -2.42 6.39 -12.38
C SER A 125 -2.33 7.29 -13.60
N CYS A 126 -1.47 8.31 -13.57
CA CYS A 126 -1.33 9.25 -14.68
C CYS A 126 0.13 9.65 -14.94
N LYS A 127 0.41 10.21 -16.13
CA LYS A 127 1.78 10.58 -16.52
C LYS A 127 2.33 11.64 -15.56
N GLY A 128 3.58 11.53 -15.14
CA GLY A 128 4.21 12.48 -14.21
C GLY A 128 3.88 12.26 -12.74
N GLU A 129 2.94 11.38 -12.37
CA GLU A 129 2.60 11.09 -10.97
C GLU A 129 3.84 10.68 -10.16
N ALA A 130 4.62 9.70 -10.66
CA ALA A 130 5.84 9.23 -9.99
C ALA A 130 6.96 10.27 -9.98
N ASP A 131 7.02 11.13 -11.00
CA ASP A 131 8.09 12.12 -11.16
C ASP A 131 7.98 13.24 -10.12
N PHE A 132 6.75 13.60 -9.72
CA PHE A 132 6.50 14.70 -8.81
C PHE A 132 6.31 14.29 -7.34
N VAL A 133 6.55 13.04 -6.98
CA VAL A 133 6.47 12.57 -5.58
C VAL A 133 7.41 13.38 -4.69
N GLY A 134 6.88 13.92 -3.58
CA GLY A 134 7.62 14.81 -2.68
C GLY A 134 7.88 16.22 -3.26
N ARG A 135 7.45 16.48 -4.50
CA ARG A 135 7.56 17.76 -5.21
C ARG A 135 6.19 18.33 -5.60
N GLY A 136 5.15 17.96 -4.85
CA GLY A 136 3.77 18.37 -5.12
C GLY A 136 2.81 17.21 -5.31
N VAL A 137 3.32 15.99 -5.53
CA VAL A 137 2.51 14.75 -5.45
C VAL A 137 2.67 14.12 -4.07
N SER A 138 1.54 13.74 -3.46
CA SER A 138 1.47 13.02 -2.19
C SER A 138 0.45 11.88 -2.24
N TYR A 139 0.63 10.89 -1.35
CA TYR A 139 -0.25 9.75 -1.15
C TYR A 139 -0.85 9.69 0.28
N CYS A 140 -0.38 10.56 1.17
CA CYS A 140 -0.77 10.60 2.58
C CYS A 140 -1.33 11.98 2.93
N ALA A 141 -2.65 12.06 3.08
CA ALA A 141 -3.33 13.30 3.46
C ALA A 141 -2.85 13.82 4.82
N VAL A 142 -2.73 12.93 5.81
CA VAL A 142 -2.35 13.27 7.19
C VAL A 142 -0.91 13.78 7.29
N CYS A 143 0.00 13.19 6.52
CA CYS A 143 1.42 13.51 6.56
C CYS A 143 1.71 14.89 5.97
N ASP A 144 1.16 15.17 4.77
CA ASP A 144 1.54 16.34 3.98
C ASP A 144 0.49 17.45 3.97
N GLY A 145 -0.73 17.19 4.46
CA GLY A 145 -1.86 18.12 4.34
C GLY A 145 -1.57 19.54 4.86
N ALA A 146 -0.86 19.64 5.99
CA ALA A 146 -0.49 20.92 6.58
C ALA A 146 0.41 21.78 5.67
N LEU A 147 1.20 21.17 4.78
CA LEU A 147 2.10 21.87 3.84
C LEU A 147 1.35 22.62 2.72
N TYR A 148 0.06 22.32 2.55
CA TYR A 148 -0.82 22.91 1.55
C TYR A 148 -1.83 23.90 2.14
N ARG A 149 -1.53 24.42 3.34
CA ARG A 149 -2.34 25.48 3.96
C ARG A 149 -2.51 26.68 3.02
N GLY A 150 -3.76 27.05 2.75
CA GLY A 150 -4.10 28.18 1.88
C GLY A 150 -3.74 28.00 0.40
N LYS A 151 -3.52 26.75 -0.04
CA LYS A 151 -3.20 26.42 -1.43
C LYS A 151 -4.37 25.77 -2.15
N THR A 152 -4.31 25.71 -3.47
CA THR A 152 -5.27 24.94 -4.27
C THR A 152 -4.70 23.56 -4.56
N ILE A 153 -5.44 22.51 -4.21
CA ILE A 153 -4.99 21.12 -4.40
C ILE A 153 -5.99 20.32 -5.23
N ALA A 154 -5.51 19.25 -5.86
CA ALA A 154 -6.36 18.20 -6.41
C ALA A 154 -6.29 16.94 -5.54
N CYS A 155 -7.42 16.29 -5.31
CA CYS A 155 -7.50 14.97 -4.69
C CYS A 155 -8.05 13.99 -5.73
N VAL A 156 -7.30 12.94 -6.06
CA VAL A 156 -7.73 11.84 -6.93
C VAL A 156 -8.11 10.67 -6.04
N LEU A 157 -9.41 10.35 -5.96
CA LEU A 157 -9.95 9.35 -5.03
C LEU A 157 -10.33 8.08 -5.80
N SER A 158 -9.73 6.95 -5.43
CA SER A 158 -10.08 5.66 -6.05
C SER A 158 -11.34 5.00 -5.48
N SER A 159 -11.82 5.42 -4.30
CA SER A 159 -13.01 4.87 -3.63
C SER A 159 -13.60 5.86 -2.64
N LYS A 160 -14.85 5.60 -2.20
CA LYS A 160 -15.57 6.40 -1.17
C LYS A 160 -14.83 6.48 0.16
N GLU A 161 -14.02 5.48 0.48
CA GLU A 161 -13.28 5.41 1.75
C GLU A 161 -12.28 6.59 1.90
N PHE A 162 -11.86 7.21 0.80
CA PHE A 162 -10.95 8.35 0.80
C PHE A 162 -11.66 9.71 0.89
N GLU A 163 -12.99 9.75 0.95
CA GLU A 163 -13.73 11.01 1.10
C GLU A 163 -13.34 11.73 2.39
N ALA A 164 -13.20 10.98 3.49
CA ALA A 164 -12.78 11.54 4.78
C ALA A 164 -11.37 12.16 4.75
N GLU A 165 -10.45 11.62 3.96
CA GLU A 165 -9.11 12.19 3.78
C GLU A 165 -9.15 13.48 2.93
N ALA A 166 -10.04 13.55 1.94
CA ALA A 166 -10.27 14.78 1.18
C ALA A 166 -10.90 15.88 2.07
N GLU A 167 -11.84 15.52 2.94
CA GLU A 167 -12.43 16.42 3.96
C GLU A 167 -11.37 16.93 4.94
N TYR A 168 -10.48 16.05 5.39
CA TYR A 168 -9.35 16.42 6.23
C TYR A 168 -8.45 17.45 5.53
N LEU A 169 -8.11 17.23 4.27
CA LEU A 169 -7.31 18.16 3.46
C LEU A 169 -8.00 19.50 3.23
N ALA A 170 -9.32 19.51 3.09
CA ALA A 170 -10.13 20.71 2.96
C ALA A 170 -10.05 21.64 4.18
N GLY A 171 -9.70 21.12 5.37
CA GLY A 171 -9.41 21.92 6.56
C GLY A 171 -8.10 22.73 6.48
N PHE A 172 -7.22 22.43 5.52
CA PHE A 172 -5.97 23.15 5.30
C PHE A 172 -5.99 23.96 4.00
N ALA A 173 -6.44 23.35 2.91
CA ALA A 173 -6.43 23.93 1.58
C ALA A 173 -7.44 25.08 1.42
N GLU A 174 -7.13 26.05 0.56
CA GLU A 174 -8.11 27.07 0.14
C GLU A 174 -9.20 26.45 -0.73
N ARG A 175 -8.81 25.55 -1.64
CA ARG A 175 -9.70 24.85 -2.56
C ARG A 175 -9.22 23.45 -2.83
N VAL A 176 -10.17 22.51 -2.92
CA VAL A 176 -9.92 21.10 -3.27
C VAL A 176 -10.70 20.75 -4.53
N TYR A 177 -10.00 20.32 -5.57
CA TYR A 177 -10.61 19.67 -6.74
C TYR A 177 -10.66 18.16 -6.51
N ALA A 178 -11.86 17.60 -6.30
CA ALA A 178 -12.06 16.17 -6.09
C ALA A 178 -12.33 15.44 -7.41
N PHE A 179 -11.43 14.54 -7.81
CA PHE A 179 -11.55 13.64 -8.95
C PHE A 179 -11.94 12.25 -8.45
N CYS A 180 -13.24 11.96 -8.41
CA CYS A 180 -13.77 10.70 -7.90
C CYS A 180 -13.84 9.65 -9.02
N LEU A 181 -13.09 8.56 -8.89
CA LEU A 181 -13.09 7.44 -9.85
C LEU A 181 -14.18 6.39 -9.56
N TYR A 182 -15.22 6.80 -8.84
CA TYR A 182 -16.35 5.98 -8.40
C TYR A 182 -17.64 6.80 -8.47
N LYS A 183 -18.79 6.14 -8.31
CA LYS A 183 -20.11 6.78 -8.43
C LYS A 183 -20.61 7.35 -7.10
N ASP A 184 -21.42 8.39 -7.20
CA ASP A 184 -22.14 9.03 -6.09
C ASP A 184 -21.21 9.56 -4.97
N PRO A 185 -20.25 10.45 -5.27
CA PRO A 185 -19.42 11.09 -4.26
C PRO A 185 -20.24 12.07 -3.40
N ALA A 186 -19.90 12.16 -2.12
CA ALA A 186 -20.54 13.09 -1.20
C ALA A 186 -19.49 13.81 -0.33
N PHE A 187 -19.55 15.13 -0.32
CA PHE A 187 -18.67 15.99 0.47
C PHE A 187 -19.49 17.03 1.23
N HIS A 188 -19.06 17.35 2.45
CA HIS A 188 -19.66 18.32 3.36
C HIS A 188 -18.91 19.65 3.34
N ALA A 189 -17.58 19.63 3.17
CA ALA A 189 -16.79 20.86 3.09
C ALA A 189 -17.12 21.66 1.82
N SER A 190 -17.48 22.92 2.02
CA SER A 190 -17.91 23.84 0.94
C SER A 190 -16.81 24.21 -0.06
N ASN A 191 -15.54 24.02 0.29
CA ASN A 191 -14.37 24.27 -0.56
C ASN A 191 -13.92 23.03 -1.35
N ILE A 192 -14.65 21.92 -1.27
CA ILE A 192 -14.46 20.76 -2.15
C ILE A 192 -15.38 20.88 -3.35
N GLY A 193 -14.80 20.98 -4.54
CA GLY A 193 -15.51 20.93 -5.82
C GLY A 193 -15.25 19.62 -6.55
N ILE A 194 -16.30 18.90 -6.91
CA ILE A 194 -16.18 17.72 -7.77
C ILE A 194 -15.73 18.19 -9.16
N ALA A 195 -14.55 17.74 -9.57
CA ALA A 195 -13.94 18.11 -10.83
C ALA A 195 -14.32 17.12 -11.93
N GLU A 196 -14.37 17.63 -13.17
CA GLU A 196 -14.71 16.84 -14.34
C GLU A 196 -13.48 16.27 -15.03
N GLY A 197 -13.64 15.08 -15.61
CA GLY A 197 -12.61 14.41 -16.41
C GLY A 197 -11.80 13.38 -15.60
N VAL A 198 -11.11 12.51 -16.33
CA VAL A 198 -10.19 11.52 -15.74
C VAL A 198 -8.79 12.09 -15.75
N PRO A 199 -8.08 12.16 -14.60
CA PRO A 199 -6.70 12.60 -14.53
C PRO A 199 -5.79 11.84 -15.51
N SER A 200 -5.02 12.57 -16.32
CA SER A 200 -4.20 12.02 -17.41
C SER A 200 -2.72 12.39 -17.30
N ALA A 201 -2.39 13.55 -16.73
CA ALA A 201 -1.01 13.91 -16.43
C ALA A 201 -0.88 14.94 -15.29
N VAL A 202 0.18 14.83 -14.50
CA VAL A 202 0.68 15.87 -13.60
C VAL A 202 1.76 16.67 -14.34
N GLU A 203 1.62 17.99 -14.34
CA GLU A 203 2.57 18.92 -14.98
C GLU A 203 3.20 19.87 -13.96
N GLY A 204 4.45 20.23 -14.20
CA GLY A 204 5.21 21.12 -13.35
C GLY A 204 6.65 21.28 -13.82
N ASP A 205 7.39 22.14 -13.13
CA ASP A 205 8.84 22.30 -13.33
C ASP A 205 9.58 21.55 -12.20
N LEU A 206 10.12 22.28 -11.22
CA LEU A 206 10.64 21.70 -9.99
C LEU A 206 9.54 21.18 -9.05
N ARG A 207 8.33 21.72 -9.19
CA ARG A 207 7.14 21.34 -8.42
C ARG A 207 5.92 21.31 -9.32
N VAL A 208 4.89 20.60 -8.86
CA VAL A 208 3.57 20.56 -9.50
C VAL A 208 3.03 21.98 -9.68
N LYS A 209 2.44 22.21 -10.86
CA LYS A 209 1.70 23.43 -11.21
C LYS A 209 0.31 23.14 -11.76
N ALA A 210 0.09 21.94 -12.30
CA ALA A 210 -1.20 21.58 -12.84
C ALA A 210 -1.47 20.07 -12.85
N LEU A 211 -2.76 19.72 -12.91
CA LEU A 211 -3.26 18.40 -13.26
C LEU A 211 -4.09 18.50 -14.54
N LEU A 212 -3.77 17.69 -15.54
CA LEU A 212 -4.59 17.49 -16.72
C LEU A 212 -5.63 16.42 -16.45
N ALA A 213 -6.89 16.70 -16.80
CA ALA A 213 -7.98 15.72 -16.74
C ALA A 213 -8.97 15.96 -17.87
N GLY A 214 -9.22 14.93 -18.69
CA GLY A 214 -9.92 15.11 -19.97
C GLY A 214 -9.22 16.14 -20.85
N GLU A 215 -9.97 17.16 -21.29
CA GLU A 215 -9.45 18.29 -22.08
C GLU A 215 -9.09 19.52 -21.22
N ARG A 216 -9.22 19.42 -19.89
CA ARG A 216 -9.03 20.54 -18.98
C ARG A 216 -7.67 20.48 -18.28
N ARG A 217 -7.15 21.67 -17.98
CA ARG A 217 -5.94 21.89 -17.18
C ARG A 217 -6.32 22.60 -15.89
N TYR A 218 -6.16 21.91 -14.76
CA TYR A 218 -6.44 22.45 -13.43
C TYR A 218 -5.15 22.98 -12.82
N ALA A 219 -5.07 24.29 -12.57
CA ALA A 219 -3.94 24.88 -11.87
C ALA A 219 -4.00 24.50 -10.38
N VAL A 220 -2.99 23.79 -9.90
CA VAL A 220 -2.92 23.28 -8.53
C VAL A 220 -1.49 23.32 -8.02
N ASP A 221 -1.34 23.55 -6.72
CA ASP A 221 -0.05 23.54 -6.02
C ASP A 221 0.37 22.14 -5.58
N GLY A 222 -0.59 21.21 -5.52
CA GLY A 222 -0.35 19.81 -5.18
C GLY A 222 -1.47 18.87 -5.63
N VAL A 223 -1.12 17.60 -5.77
CA VAL A 223 -2.02 16.51 -6.16
C VAL A 223 -1.88 15.37 -5.15
N PHE A 224 -2.98 15.01 -4.50
CA PHE A 224 -3.07 13.90 -3.58
C PHE A 224 -3.73 12.72 -4.28
N PHE A 225 -2.98 11.64 -4.51
CA PHE A 225 -3.52 10.40 -5.05
C PHE A 225 -3.94 9.49 -3.88
N LEU A 226 -5.20 9.61 -3.47
CA LEU A 226 -5.79 8.85 -2.39
C LEU A 226 -6.27 7.51 -2.95
N LYS A 227 -5.35 6.54 -2.94
CA LYS A 227 -5.49 5.22 -3.53
C LYS A 227 -5.19 4.12 -2.51
N ASN A 228 -5.66 2.91 -2.81
CA ASN A 228 -5.47 1.72 -1.96
C ASN A 228 -4.01 1.31 -1.77
N SER A 229 -3.13 1.65 -2.71
CA SER A 229 -1.71 1.33 -2.64
C SER A 229 -0.90 2.57 -2.98
N THR A 230 0.08 2.84 -2.13
CA THR A 230 1.13 3.85 -2.34
C THR A 230 2.24 3.18 -3.16
N PRO A 231 2.83 3.86 -4.17
CA PRO A 231 4.00 3.33 -4.86
C PRO A 231 5.07 2.92 -3.84
N PRO A 232 5.74 1.78 -4.02
CA PRO A 232 6.71 1.29 -3.04
C PRO A 232 7.81 2.30 -2.69
N SER A 233 8.28 3.07 -3.68
CA SER A 233 9.29 4.12 -3.50
C SER A 233 8.79 5.34 -2.71
N ALA A 234 7.48 5.59 -2.71
CA ALA A 234 6.85 6.62 -1.89
C ALA A 234 6.56 6.11 -0.46
N LEU A 235 6.32 4.81 -0.32
CA LEU A 235 6.11 4.16 0.98
C LEU A 235 7.41 3.99 1.77
N VAL A 236 8.53 3.71 1.07
CA VAL A 236 9.83 3.46 1.68
C VAL A 236 10.90 4.32 1.01
N GLY A 237 11.41 5.31 1.73
CA GLY A 237 12.46 6.20 1.23
C GLY A 237 13.74 5.45 0.83
N GLY A 238 14.28 5.75 -0.35
CA GLY A 238 15.51 5.12 -0.86
C GLY A 238 15.34 3.71 -1.42
N LEU A 239 14.12 3.18 -1.48
CA LEU A 239 13.83 1.89 -2.12
C LEU A 239 13.98 2.00 -3.64
N LYS A 240 14.79 1.12 -4.22
CA LYS A 240 14.97 1.03 -5.67
C LYS A 240 13.75 0.38 -6.32
N ALA A 241 13.19 1.06 -7.31
CA ALA A 241 12.12 0.55 -8.15
C ALA A 241 12.44 0.82 -9.62
N GLU A 242 12.11 -0.14 -10.48
CA GLU A 242 12.23 -0.05 -11.93
C GLU A 242 10.86 -0.31 -12.55
N ASN A 243 10.38 0.60 -13.41
CA ASN A 243 9.05 0.51 -14.03
C ASN A 243 7.90 0.30 -13.02
N GLY A 244 8.03 0.88 -11.82
CA GLY A 244 7.04 0.76 -10.74
C GLY A 244 7.10 -0.54 -9.94
N ALA A 245 8.05 -1.43 -10.22
CA ALA A 245 8.28 -2.67 -9.48
C ALA A 245 9.52 -2.56 -8.58
N VAL A 246 9.44 -3.08 -7.36
CA VAL A 246 10.57 -3.15 -6.43
C VAL A 246 11.61 -4.12 -6.95
N VAL A 247 12.86 -3.66 -7.04
CA VAL A 247 13.98 -4.51 -7.46
C VAL A 247 14.38 -5.42 -6.31
N VAL A 248 14.37 -6.73 -6.55
CA VAL A 248 14.75 -7.76 -5.58
C VAL A 248 15.73 -8.79 -6.15
N ASP A 249 16.56 -9.38 -5.29
CA ASP A 249 17.36 -10.56 -5.63
C ASP A 249 16.54 -11.86 -5.56
N ARG A 250 17.18 -13.02 -5.79
CA ARG A 250 16.52 -14.34 -5.72
C ARG A 250 16.03 -14.73 -4.31
N ARG A 251 16.47 -14.02 -3.27
CA ARG A 251 16.04 -14.16 -1.87
C ARG A 251 14.96 -13.13 -1.52
N MET A 252 14.39 -12.44 -2.51
CA MET A 252 13.42 -11.37 -2.31
C MET A 252 13.98 -10.17 -1.54
N ALA A 253 15.31 -10.06 -1.39
CA ALA A 253 15.95 -8.96 -0.68
C ALA A 253 16.00 -7.71 -1.57
N THR A 254 15.68 -6.55 -1.00
CA THR A 254 15.77 -5.25 -1.68
C THR A 254 17.18 -4.65 -1.52
N ASN A 255 17.36 -3.41 -2.00
CA ASN A 255 18.59 -2.65 -1.74
C ASN A 255 18.72 -2.15 -0.30
N LEU A 256 17.66 -2.23 0.51
CA LEU A 256 17.67 -1.85 1.92
C LEU A 256 17.78 -3.12 2.77
N GLN A 257 18.82 -3.20 3.60
CA GLN A 257 19.09 -4.37 4.42
C GLN A 257 17.94 -4.63 5.40
N GLY A 258 17.45 -5.87 5.47
CA GLY A 258 16.31 -6.25 6.30
C GLY A 258 14.93 -5.94 5.70
N LEU A 259 14.88 -5.28 4.53
CA LEU A 259 13.67 -5.09 3.75
C LEU A 259 13.61 -6.08 2.59
N PHE A 260 12.51 -6.82 2.54
CA PHE A 260 12.17 -7.78 1.50
C PHE A 260 10.88 -7.34 0.80
N ALA A 261 10.67 -7.81 -0.43
CA ALA A 261 9.41 -7.56 -1.15
C ALA A 261 8.95 -8.80 -1.90
N ALA A 262 7.64 -9.06 -1.91
CA ALA A 262 7.05 -10.27 -2.50
C ALA A 262 5.67 -10.01 -3.12
N GLY A 263 5.35 -10.73 -4.19
CA GLY A 263 4.08 -10.62 -4.91
C GLY A 263 4.14 -9.64 -6.06
N ASP A 264 3.00 -9.07 -6.43
CA ASP A 264 2.94 -8.21 -7.62
C ASP A 264 3.79 -6.95 -7.50
N VAL A 265 4.12 -6.54 -6.27
CA VAL A 265 4.99 -5.39 -5.97
C VAL A 265 6.40 -5.55 -6.56
N THR A 266 6.86 -6.78 -6.81
CA THR A 266 8.15 -7.10 -7.44
C THR A 266 8.07 -7.18 -8.96
N GLY A 267 6.90 -6.91 -9.54
CA GLY A 267 6.67 -6.89 -10.97
C GLY A 267 6.05 -8.16 -11.53
N ARG A 268 5.98 -8.19 -12.87
CA ARG A 268 5.33 -9.25 -13.64
C ARG A 268 6.12 -10.57 -13.58
N PRO A 269 5.45 -11.72 -13.76
CA PRO A 269 4.01 -11.88 -14.06
C PRO A 269 3.12 -11.78 -12.82
N TYR A 270 2.00 -11.06 -12.92
CA TYR A 270 1.04 -10.90 -11.81
C TYR A 270 0.19 -12.16 -11.65
N GLN A 271 0.66 -13.12 -10.86
CA GLN A 271 0.08 -14.45 -10.73
C GLN A 271 0.07 -14.90 -9.26
N TYR A 272 -1.03 -15.49 -8.81
CA TYR A 272 -1.19 -15.97 -7.42
C TYR A 272 -0.10 -16.96 -7.00
N VAL A 273 0.30 -17.88 -7.88
CA VAL A 273 1.36 -18.87 -7.61
C VAL A 273 2.72 -18.20 -7.43
N LYS A 274 3.05 -17.21 -8.28
CA LYS A 274 4.27 -16.41 -8.11
C LYS A 274 4.25 -15.70 -6.76
N ALA A 275 3.15 -15.02 -6.45
CA ALA A 275 3.00 -14.26 -5.21
C ALA A 275 3.13 -15.15 -3.96
N ALA A 276 2.52 -16.34 -3.97
CA ALA A 276 2.67 -17.31 -2.90
C ALA A 276 4.14 -17.75 -2.73
N GLY A 277 4.80 -18.14 -3.83
CA GLY A 277 6.19 -18.59 -3.81
C GLY A 277 7.15 -17.50 -3.31
N GLU A 278 7.00 -16.27 -3.78
CA GLU A 278 7.81 -15.14 -3.33
C GLU A 278 7.57 -14.81 -1.85
N GLY A 279 6.32 -14.89 -1.37
CA GLY A 279 6.01 -14.69 0.06
C GLY A 279 6.73 -15.69 0.96
N LEU A 280 6.80 -16.96 0.54
CA LEU A 280 7.56 -17.99 1.23
C LEU A 280 9.06 -17.67 1.28
N VAL A 281 9.65 -17.32 0.12
CA VAL A 281 11.09 -17.01 0.03
C VAL A 281 11.44 -15.80 0.89
N ALA A 282 10.61 -14.75 0.88
CA ALA A 282 10.83 -13.56 1.69
C ALA A 282 10.79 -13.86 3.19
N ALA A 283 9.86 -14.71 3.65
CA ALA A 283 9.80 -15.11 5.06
C ALA A 283 11.04 -15.87 5.54
N TYR A 284 11.54 -16.81 4.75
CA TYR A 284 12.78 -17.52 5.05
C TYR A 284 14.00 -16.58 5.04
N SER A 285 14.05 -15.66 4.09
CA SER A 285 15.15 -14.70 3.98
C SER A 285 15.14 -13.68 5.13
N ALA A 286 13.96 -13.26 5.59
CA ALA A 286 13.81 -12.45 6.80
C ALA A 286 14.28 -13.22 8.05
N SER A 287 13.95 -14.51 8.16
CA SER A 287 14.45 -15.38 9.24
C SER A 287 15.98 -15.46 9.27
N GLU A 288 16.61 -15.67 8.11
CA GLU A 288 18.07 -15.70 8.00
C GLU A 288 18.70 -14.36 8.37
N TYR A 289 18.09 -13.26 7.95
CA TYR A 289 18.54 -11.92 8.31
C TYR A 289 18.46 -11.68 9.82
N LEU A 290 17.34 -12.04 10.48
CA LEU A 290 17.21 -11.89 11.93
C LEU A 290 18.30 -12.64 12.70
N ARG A 291 18.61 -13.87 12.28
CA ARG A 291 19.71 -14.67 12.87
C ARG A 291 21.08 -14.02 12.66
N SER A 292 21.27 -13.31 11.57
CA SER A 292 22.54 -12.62 11.29
C SER A 292 22.79 -11.42 12.22
N LEU A 293 21.73 -10.84 12.80
CA LEU A 293 21.82 -9.72 13.74
C LEU A 293 22.13 -10.14 15.18
N GLU A 294 22.07 -11.43 15.49
CA GLU A 294 22.38 -12.00 16.82
C GLU A 294 23.86 -12.40 16.96
N LYS A 295 24.65 -12.25 15.90
CA LYS A 295 26.08 -12.53 15.84
C LYS A 295 26.90 -11.25 15.99
#